data_AF-A0A4R4L9M7-F1
#
_entry.id   AF-A0A4R4L9M7-F1
#
_cell.length_a   1.000
_cell.length_b   1.000
_cell.length_c   1.000
_cell.angle_alpha   90.00
_cell.angle_beta   90.00
_cell.angle_gamma   90.00
#
_symmetry.space_group_name_H-M   'P 1'
#
loop_
_entity.id
_entity.type
_entity.pdbx_description
1 polymer ?
#
loop_
_entity_poly.entity_id
_entity_poly.type
_entity_poly.pdbx_seq_one_letter_code
_entity_poly.pdbx_strand_id
1 'polypeptide(L)' 'MVMVNGEQKITSAHRGRTAVVYLRQSSLVQVRDNIESTARQYDLARRAVELGWAASDVVVVDEDLGVSGGVGKD' A
#
# COMPACT_ATOMS: atom_id res chain seq x y z
N MET A 1 4.40 -11.67 23.21
CA MET A 1 4.96 -11.13 21.95
C MET A 1 4.54 -12.06 20.82
N VAL A 2 3.45 -11.74 20.11
CA VAL A 2 3.01 -12.55 18.97
C VAL A 2 3.85 -12.12 17.77
N MET A 3 4.76 -12.99 17.30
CA MET A 3 5.49 -12.75 16.06
C MET A 3 4.52 -12.83 14.90
N VAL A 4 4.39 -11.73 14.15
CA VAL A 4 3.54 -11.70 12.96
C VAL A 4 4.24 -12.51 11.87
N ASN A 5 3.51 -13.45 11.27
CA ASN A 5 4.04 -14.52 10.42
C ASN A 5 4.62 -13.96 9.09
N GLY A 6 5.82 -13.39 9.17
CA GLY A 6 6.46 -12.66 8.07
C GLY A 6 7.62 -11.76 8.50
N GLU A 7 7.68 -11.32 9.76
CA GLU A 7 8.78 -10.47 10.27
C GLU A 7 10.15 -11.13 10.13
N GLN A 8 10.22 -12.46 10.32
CA GLN A 8 11.45 -13.23 10.11
C GLN A 8 11.92 -13.30 8.66
N LYS A 9 11.05 -12.98 7.68
CA LYS A 9 11.43 -12.88 6.26
C LYS A 9 12.11 -11.54 5.95
N ILE A 10 12.08 -10.58 6.88
CA ILE A 10 12.62 -9.23 6.69
C ILE A 10 14.01 -9.15 7.33
N THR A 11 15.03 -9.24 6.48
CA THR A 11 16.44 -9.15 6.87
C THR A 11 16.92 -7.70 6.91
N SER A 12 18.09 -7.47 7.48
CA SER A 12 18.78 -6.17 7.41
C SER A 12 19.02 -5.71 5.97
N ALA A 13 19.29 -6.65 5.06
CA ALA A 13 19.46 -6.35 3.63
C ALA A 13 18.18 -5.80 2.98
N HIS A 14 16.99 -6.24 3.41
CA HIS A 14 15.72 -5.68 2.94
C HIS A 14 15.49 -4.24 3.44
N ARG A 15 15.85 -3.96 4.70
CA ARG A 15 15.72 -2.62 5.31
C ARG A 15 16.69 -1.59 4.75
N GLY A 16 17.79 -2.03 4.15
CA GLY A 16 18.73 -1.15 3.43
C GLY A 16 18.26 -0.73 2.03
N ARG A 17 17.05 -1.13 1.61
CA ARG A 17 16.44 -0.79 0.32
C ARG A 17 15.13 -0.05 0.56
N THR A 18 14.71 0.75 -0.41
CA THR A 18 13.39 1.39 -0.42
C THR A 18 12.26 0.35 -0.33
N ALA A 19 11.31 0.57 0.57
CA ALA A 19 10.04 -0.15 0.63
C ALA A 19 9.04 0.56 -0.28
N VAL A 20 8.49 -0.16 -1.26
CA VAL A 20 7.43 0.36 -2.14
C VAL A 20 6.09 -0.25 -1.73
N VAL A 21 5.14 0.59 -1.36
CA VAL A 21 3.76 0.23 -1.03
C VAL A 21 2.90 0.60 -2.23
N TYR A 22 2.46 -0.41 -2.98
CA TYR A 22 1.61 -0.21 -4.14
C TYR A 22 0.14 -0.46 -3.78
N LEU A 23 -0.69 0.54 -3.99
CA LEU A 23 -2.11 0.52 -3.65
C LEU A 23 -2.93 0.24 -4.91
N ARG A 24 -3.58 -0.93 -4.98
CA ARG A 24 -4.52 -1.25 -6.06
C ARG A 24 -5.95 -1.20 -5.56
N GLN A 25 -6.82 -0.51 -6.31
CA GLN A 25 -8.26 -0.64 -6.18
C GLN A 25 -8.74 -1.85 -6.99
N SER A 26 -9.53 -2.72 -6.36
CA SER A 26 -10.33 -3.72 -7.07
C SER A 26 -11.53 -3.02 -7.72
N SER A 27 -11.53 -2.92 -9.06
CA SER A 27 -12.63 -2.59 -10.01
C SER A 27 -13.85 -1.74 -9.56
N LEU A 28 -14.32 -0.87 -10.45
CA LEU A 28 -15.52 0.00 -10.34
C LEU A 28 -16.74 -0.59 -9.60
N VAL A 29 -16.97 -1.91 -9.70
CA VAL A 29 -18.09 -2.61 -9.03
C VAL A 29 -17.92 -2.69 -7.50
N GLN A 30 -16.68 -2.67 -6.98
CA GLN A 30 -16.36 -2.74 -5.54
C GLN A 30 -16.12 -1.37 -4.88
N VAL A 31 -16.15 -0.27 -5.65
CA VAL A 31 -15.87 1.10 -5.15
C VAL A 31 -17.03 1.67 -4.34
N ARG A 32 -18.28 1.26 -4.62
CA ARG A 32 -19.47 1.82 -3.97
C ARG A 32 -19.55 1.54 -2.47
N ASP A 33 -18.90 0.47 -1.99
CA ASP A 33 -18.94 0.08 -0.57
C ASP A 33 -17.64 0.40 0.20
N ASN A 34 -16.59 0.96 -0.44
CA ASN A 34 -15.25 1.09 0.15
C ASN A 34 -14.74 2.54 0.30
N ILE A 35 -15.64 3.49 0.58
CA ILE A 35 -15.30 4.91 0.77
C ILE A 35 -14.34 5.17 1.95
N GLU A 36 -14.15 4.21 2.87
CA GLU A 36 -13.12 4.25 3.93
C GLU A 36 -11.67 3.96 3.47
N SER A 37 -11.45 3.68 2.18
CA SER A 37 -10.22 3.03 1.70
C SER A 37 -8.95 3.91 1.74
N THR A 38 -9.00 5.22 1.90
CA THR A 38 -7.77 6.04 1.92
C THR A 38 -7.03 5.98 3.27
N ALA A 39 -7.76 5.93 4.39
CA ALA A 39 -7.15 5.85 5.72
C ALA A 39 -6.42 4.52 5.94
N ARG A 40 -7.02 3.40 5.50
CA ARG A 40 -6.42 2.06 5.59
C ARG A 40 -5.19 1.87 4.68
N GLN A 41 -5.03 2.71 3.68
CA GLN A 41 -3.92 2.61 2.72
C GLN A 41 -2.62 3.21 3.26
N TYR A 42 -2.71 4.27 4.06
CA TYR A 42 -1.56 4.81 4.81
C TYR A 42 -1.09 3.86 5.93
N ASP A 43 -1.97 3.00 6.45
CA ASP A 43 -1.59 2.00 7.45
C ASP A 43 -0.54 1.01 6.93
N LEU A 44 -0.49 0.77 5.61
CA LEU A 44 0.55 -0.09 5.01
C LEU A 44 1.92 0.59 5.03
N ALA A 45 1.98 1.90 4.78
CA ALA A 45 3.21 2.67 4.91
C ALA A 45 3.68 2.73 6.36
N ARG A 46 2.75 2.97 7.29
CA ARG A 46 3.01 2.91 8.74
C ARG A 46 3.55 1.54 9.14
N ARG A 47 2.98 0.46 8.61
CA ARG A 47 3.44 -0.90 8.89
C ARG A 47 4.86 -1.14 8.41
N ALA A 48 5.27 -0.59 7.25
CA ALA A 48 6.66 -0.67 6.80
C ALA A 48 7.62 0.00 7.79
N VAL A 49 7.25 1.16 8.36
CA VAL A 49 8.04 1.81 9.41
C VAL A 49 8.14 0.95 10.68
N GLU A 50 7.03 0.35 11.12
CA GLU A 50 7.02 -0.58 12.27
C GLU A 50 7.92 -1.82 12.04
N LEU A 51 8.11 -2.22 10.78
CA LEU A 51 8.99 -3.33 10.39
C LEU A 51 10.47 -2.93 10.25
N GLY A 52 10.78 -1.64 10.42
CA GLY A 52 12.13 -1.11 10.54
C GLY A 52 12.68 -0.38 9.30
N TRP A 53 11.83 -0.01 8.34
CA TRP A 53 12.24 0.94 7.29
C TRP A 53 12.28 2.37 7.83
N ALA A 54 13.26 3.15 7.38
CA ALA A 54 13.24 4.59 7.61
C ALA A 54 12.04 5.20 6.86
N ALA A 55 11.37 6.18 7.46
CA ALA A 55 10.21 6.82 6.83
C ALA A 55 10.55 7.46 5.47
N SER A 56 11.79 7.95 5.30
CA SER A 56 12.30 8.48 4.03
C SER A 56 12.46 7.42 2.93
N ASP A 57 12.54 6.15 3.30
CA ASP A 57 12.72 5.01 2.39
C ASP A 57 11.41 4.27 2.12
N VAL A 58 10.27 4.79 2.58
CA VAL A 58 8.94 4.24 2.26
C VAL A 58 8.30 5.10 1.18
N VAL A 59 8.03 4.49 0.03
CA VAL A 59 7.38 5.13 -1.12
C VAL A 59 6.02 4.50 -1.31
N VAL A 60 4.96 5.32 -1.30
CA VAL A 60 3.61 4.88 -1.64
C VAL A 60 3.35 5.21 -3.11
N VAL A 61 2.91 4.22 -3.87
CA VAL A 61 2.51 4.37 -5.27
C VAL A 61 1.03 4.06 -5.36
N ASP A 62 0.25 5.05 -5.75
CA ASP A 62 -1.21 5.03 -5.71
C ASP A 62 -1.86 5.31 -7.08
N GLU A 63 -1.10 5.11 -8.16
CA GLU A 63 -1.45 5.46 -9.55
C GLU A 63 -2.80 4.88 -10.06
N ASP A 64 -3.35 3.85 -9.41
CA ASP A 64 -4.67 3.28 -9.75
C ASP A 64 -5.85 3.92 -8.98
N LEU A 65 -5.60 4.86 -8.07
CA LEU A 65 -6.64 5.66 -7.40
C LEU A 65 -7.17 6.72 -8.39
N GLY A 66 -8.10 6.33 -9.25
CA GLY A 66 -8.81 7.26 -10.13
C GLY A 66 -8.99 6.82 -11.58
N VAL A 67 -8.55 5.62 -11.96
CA VAL A 67 -8.88 5.04 -13.28
C VAL A 67 -10.29 4.41 -13.23
N SER A 68 -11.27 5.24 -12.91
CA SER A 68 -12.69 4.90 -12.89
C SER A 68 -13.44 5.70 -13.96
N GLY A 69 -13.54 5.13 -15.17
CA GLY A 69 -14.68 5.29 -16.10
C GLY A 69 -14.81 6.57 -16.95
N GLY A 70 -14.55 6.43 -18.26
CA GLY A 70 -15.43 6.94 -19.33
C GLY A 70 -15.01 8.21 -20.10
N VAL A 71 -14.51 8.04 -21.31
CA VAL A 71 -15.02 8.80 -22.47
C VAL A 71 -15.42 7.79 -23.54
N GLY A 72 -16.72 7.74 -23.82
CA GLY A 72 -17.23 7.05 -25.00
C GLY A 72 -16.57 7.65 -26.23
N LYS A 73 -16.10 6.79 -27.13
CA LYS A 73 -15.80 7.16 -28.50
C LYS A 73 -16.97 6.66 -29.34
N ASP A 74 -17.77 7.64 -29.77
CA ASP A 74 -18.60 7.71 -30.98
C ASP A 74 -19.26 6.43 -31.51
#